data_AF-A0A6G2Q0J8-F1
#
_entry.id   AF-A0A6G2Q0J8-F1
#
_cell.length_a   1.000
_cell.length_b   1.000
_cell.length_c   1.000
_cell.angle_alpha   90.00
_cell.angle_beta   90.00
_cell.angle_gamma   90.00
#
_symmetry.space_group_name_H-M   'P 1'
#
loop_
_entity.id
_entity.type
_entity.pdbx_description
1 polymer ?
#
loop_
_entity_poly.entity_id
_entity_poly.type
_entity_poly.pdbx_seq_one_letter_code
_entity_poly.pdbx_strand_id
1 'polypeptide(L)'
;MTTEPEHTDPAPAPAPDLTIPLSAADAQALGDDGGQLAMRLGAVLRGLAQLRAGKASTDDLATTILMANGLTQQLEGIRNAAVRQHAAQGGSYGALANAMGVTRATAQSRRDTLLKKQPSEMEKWAIDGGCI
;
A
#
# COMPACT_ATOMS: atom_id res chain seq x y z
N MET A 1 -40.53 16.46 -43.42
CA MET A 1 -40.24 15.57 -42.26
C MET A 1 -38.85 15.01 -42.48
N THR A 2 -37.85 15.60 -41.83
CA THR A 2 -36.46 15.15 -41.89
C THR A 2 -36.12 14.69 -40.49
N THR A 3 -35.97 13.39 -40.30
CA THR A 3 -35.54 12.81 -39.02
C THR A 3 -34.04 12.96 -38.92
N GLU A 4 -33.56 13.79 -37.99
CA GLU A 4 -32.16 13.81 -37.57
C GLU A 4 -31.79 12.46 -36.94
N PRO A 5 -30.59 11.91 -37.24
CA PRO A 5 -30.13 10.69 -36.60
C PRO A 5 -29.73 11.01 -35.16
N GLU A 6 -30.32 10.26 -34.24
CA GLU A 6 -29.98 10.22 -32.82
C GLU A 6 -28.46 9.96 -32.67
N HIS A 7 -27.72 10.96 -32.20
CA HIS A 7 -26.31 10.81 -31.83
C HIS A 7 -26.28 10.06 -30.49
N THR A 8 -26.29 8.73 -30.55
CA THR A 8 -25.96 7.90 -29.39
C THR A 8 -24.47 8.09 -29.14
N ASP A 9 -24.10 8.93 -28.17
CA ASP A 9 -22.73 9.03 -27.70
C ASP A 9 -22.24 7.61 -27.34
N PRO A 10 -21.10 7.16 -27.89
CA PRO A 10 -20.57 5.85 -27.53
C PRO A 10 -20.30 5.84 -26.04
N ALA A 11 -20.85 4.84 -25.35
CA ALA A 11 -20.56 4.60 -23.93
C ALA A 11 -19.04 4.68 -23.72
N PRO A 12 -18.55 5.38 -22.68
CA PRO A 12 -17.12 5.52 -22.46
C PRO A 12 -16.50 4.12 -22.41
N ALA A 13 -15.43 3.92 -23.18
CA ALA A 13 -14.66 2.68 -23.13
C ALA A 13 -14.38 2.32 -21.67
N PRO A 14 -14.53 1.04 -21.27
CA PRO A 14 -14.27 0.64 -19.90
C PRO A 14 -12.85 1.06 -19.53
N ALA A 15 -12.72 1.73 -18.38
CA ALA A 15 -11.41 2.13 -17.88
C ALA A 15 -10.53 0.89 -17.72
N PRO A 16 -9.22 0.97 -18.03
CA PRO A 16 -8.34 -0.18 -17.94
C PRO A 16 -8.21 -0.64 -16.48
N ASP A 17 -8.20 -1.96 -16.29
CA ASP A 17 -7.91 -2.57 -14.98
C ASP A 17 -6.46 -2.28 -14.56
N LEU A 18 -6.27 -1.99 -13.28
CA LEU A 18 -4.94 -1.83 -12.69
C LEU A 18 -4.39 -3.21 -12.32
N THR A 19 -3.52 -3.76 -13.16
CA THR A 19 -2.87 -5.06 -12.94
C THR A 19 -1.46 -4.90 -12.37
N ILE A 20 -1.12 -5.65 -11.33
CA ILE A 20 0.25 -5.75 -10.79
C ILE A 20 0.81 -7.11 -11.22
N PRO A 21 1.82 -7.15 -12.12
CA PRO A 21 2.41 -8.42 -12.53
C PRO A 21 3.20 -9.02 -11.37
N LEU A 22 2.98 -10.31 -11.09
CA LEU A 22 3.70 -11.08 -10.08
C LEU A 22 4.37 -12.29 -10.73
N SER A 23 5.59 -12.61 -10.30
CA SER A 23 6.15 -13.92 -10.60
C SER A 23 5.40 -15.00 -9.82
N ALA A 24 5.52 -16.27 -10.24
CA ALA A 24 4.93 -17.38 -9.50
C ALA A 24 5.46 -17.46 -8.06
N ALA A 25 6.74 -17.15 -7.86
CA ALA A 25 7.37 -17.13 -6.53
C ALA A 25 6.79 -16.02 -5.65
N ASP A 26 6.61 -14.81 -6.20
CA ASP A 26 6.03 -13.69 -5.44
C ASP A 26 4.57 -13.94 -5.10
N ALA A 27 3.78 -14.48 -6.04
CA ALA A 27 2.39 -14.83 -5.80
C ALA A 27 2.26 -15.92 -4.72
N GLN A 28 3.16 -16.92 -4.73
CA GLN A 28 3.20 -17.95 -3.70
C GLN A 28 3.61 -17.38 -2.34
N ALA A 29 4.58 -16.46 -2.29
CA ALA A 29 5.05 -15.85 -1.05
C ALA A 29 3.98 -14.93 -0.43
N LEU A 30 3.19 -14.23 -1.26
CA LEU A 30 2.11 -13.36 -0.80
C LEU A 30 0.87 -14.14 -0.34
N GLY A 31 0.58 -15.30 -0.93
CA GLY A 31 -0.63 -16.06 -0.63
C GLY A 31 -1.90 -15.18 -0.66
N ASP A 32 -2.77 -15.35 0.33
CA ASP A 32 -4.02 -14.59 0.45
C ASP A 32 -3.80 -13.12 0.86
N ASP A 33 -2.65 -12.80 1.48
CA ASP A 33 -2.32 -11.44 1.91
C ASP A 33 -2.21 -10.47 0.73
N GLY A 34 -1.77 -10.96 -0.43
CA GLY A 34 -1.72 -10.18 -1.67
C GLY A 34 -3.11 -9.67 -2.09
N GLY A 35 -4.14 -10.51 -1.98
CA GLY A 35 -5.52 -10.14 -2.27
C GLY A 35 -6.07 -9.11 -1.29
N GLN A 36 -5.77 -9.26 0.00
CA GLN A 36 -6.19 -8.31 1.03
C GLN A 36 -5.54 -6.93 0.86
N LEU A 37 -4.23 -6.88 0.56
CA LEU A 37 -3.53 -5.63 0.26
C LEU A 37 -4.10 -4.95 -0.98
N ALA A 38 -4.32 -5.71 -2.06
CA ALA A 38 -4.91 -5.19 -3.29
C ALA A 38 -6.32 -4.62 -3.05
N MET A 39 -7.14 -5.29 -2.23
CA MET A 39 -8.47 -4.80 -1.85
C MET A 39 -8.39 -3.46 -1.11
N ARG A 40 -7.53 -3.37 -0.09
CA ARG A 40 -7.36 -2.12 0.70
C ARG A 40 -6.85 -0.99 -0.18
N LEU A 41 -5.85 -1.25 -1.04
CA LEU A 41 -5.35 -0.27 -1.99
C LEU A 41 -6.45 0.18 -2.96
N GLY A 42 -7.22 -0.75 -3.51
CA GLY A 42 -8.35 -0.44 -4.39
C GLY A 42 -9.40 0.44 -3.73
N ALA A 43 -9.73 0.17 -2.46
CA ALA A 43 -10.65 1.02 -1.69
C ALA A 43 -10.08 2.42 -1.46
N VAL A 44 -8.79 2.56 -1.14
CA VAL A 44 -8.12 3.86 -0.98
C VAL A 44 -8.10 4.64 -2.30
N LEU A 45 -7.80 3.99 -3.42
CA LEU A 45 -7.82 4.63 -4.74
C LEU A 45 -9.22 5.10 -5.13
N ARG A 46 -10.26 4.33 -4.81
CA ARG A 46 -11.65 4.73 -5.01
C ARG A 46 -12.02 5.94 -4.13
N GLY A 47 -11.64 5.92 -2.86
CA GLY A 47 -11.80 7.05 -1.95
C GLY A 47 -11.14 8.32 -2.47
N LEU A 48 -9.90 8.22 -2.99
CA LEU A 48 -9.21 9.34 -3.63
C LEU A 48 -9.97 9.90 -4.83
N ALA A 49 -10.54 9.03 -5.67
CA ALA A 49 -11.36 9.45 -6.80
C ALA A 49 -12.64 10.17 -6.36
N GLN A 50 -13.34 9.64 -5.34
CA GLN A 50 -14.54 10.25 -4.77
C GLN A 50 -14.25 11.63 -4.13
N LEU A 51 -13.13 11.76 -3.42
CA LEU A 51 -12.65 13.03 -2.87
C LEU A 51 -12.39 14.06 -3.97
N ARG A 52 -11.69 13.66 -5.04
CA ARG A 52 -11.41 14.55 -6.19
C ARG A 52 -12.66 14.96 -6.96
N ALA A 53 -13.65 14.08 -7.02
CA ALA A 53 -14.94 14.36 -7.66
C ALA A 53 -15.87 15.21 -6.77
N GLY A 54 -15.57 15.37 -5.47
CA GLY A 54 -16.45 16.04 -4.51
C GLY A 54 -17.75 15.28 -4.23
N LYS A 55 -17.75 13.95 -4.41
CA LYS A 55 -18.96 13.10 -4.35
C LYS A 55 -18.95 12.05 -3.23
N ALA A 56 -17.98 12.09 -2.32
CA ALA A 56 -17.89 11.13 -1.22
C ALA A 56 -18.99 11.39 -0.18
N SER A 57 -19.81 10.39 0.11
CA SER A 57 -20.68 10.40 1.29
C SER A 57 -19.86 10.23 2.59
N THR A 58 -20.47 10.47 3.75
CA THR A 58 -19.83 10.22 5.04
C THR A 58 -19.41 8.75 5.19
N ASP A 59 -20.20 7.80 4.68
CA ASP A 59 -19.89 6.37 4.72
C ASP A 59 -18.72 6.00 3.79
N ASP A 60 -18.65 6.62 2.62
CA ASP A 60 -17.50 6.49 1.71
C ASP A 60 -16.22 7.00 2.38
N LEU A 61 -16.31 8.14 3.07
CA LEU A 61 -15.18 8.72 3.81
C LEU A 61 -14.75 7.82 4.96
N ALA A 62 -15.70 7.29 5.75
CA ALA A 62 -15.41 6.38 6.85
C ALA A 62 -14.73 5.08 6.35
N THR A 63 -15.22 4.53 5.25
CA THR A 63 -14.61 3.36 4.59
C THR A 63 -13.19 3.66 4.12
N THR A 64 -12.99 4.82 3.48
CA THR A 64 -11.67 5.25 3.01
C THR A 64 -10.68 5.37 4.16
N ILE A 65 -11.10 5.97 5.28
CA ILE A 65 -10.28 6.13 6.49
C ILE A 65 -9.91 4.75 7.06
N LEU A 66 -10.88 3.84 7.20
CA LEU A 66 -10.64 2.49 7.72
C LEU A 66 -9.62 1.73 6.87
N MET A 67 -9.79 1.76 5.55
CA MET A 67 -8.92 1.05 4.62
C MET A 67 -7.52 1.67 4.56
N ALA A 68 -7.42 3.00 4.58
CA ALA A 68 -6.15 3.72 4.61
C ALA A 68 -5.37 3.47 5.91
N ASN A 69 -6.06 3.42 7.05
CA ASN A 69 -5.43 3.12 8.34
C ASN A 69 -4.84 1.70 8.35
N GLY A 70 -5.62 0.70 7.90
CA GLY A 70 -5.12 -0.67 7.80
C GLY A 70 -3.94 -0.81 6.84
N LEU A 71 -4.02 -0.19 5.65
CA LEU A 71 -2.92 -0.19 4.69
C LEU A 71 -1.67 0.49 5.26
N THR A 72 -1.82 1.60 5.98
CA THR A 72 -0.70 2.30 6.63
C THR A 72 -0.02 1.41 7.65
N GLN A 73 -0.77 0.71 8.50
CA GLN A 73 -0.20 -0.22 9.48
C GLN A 73 0.59 -1.36 8.82
N GLN A 74 0.06 -1.92 7.72
CA GLN A 74 0.76 -2.96 6.96
C GLN A 74 2.05 -2.43 6.31
N LEU A 75 2.00 -1.24 5.69
CA LEU A 75 3.18 -0.59 5.10
C LEU A 75 4.24 -0.25 6.16
N GLU A 76 3.82 0.15 7.36
CA GLU A 76 4.74 0.38 8.48
C GLU A 76 5.38 -0.92 8.96
N GLY A 77 4.62 -2.01 9.05
CA GLY A 77 5.13 -3.35 9.34
C GLY A 77 6.20 -3.80 8.35
N ILE A 78 5.89 -3.73 7.05
CA ILE A 78 6.81 -4.05 5.95
C ILE A 78 8.08 -3.20 6.04
N ARG A 79 7.93 -1.88 6.19
CA ARG A 79 9.08 -0.96 6.30
C ARG A 79 9.97 -1.33 7.49
N ASN A 80 9.39 -1.55 8.66
CA ASN A 80 10.16 -1.83 9.87
C ASN A 80 10.87 -3.19 9.77
N ALA A 81 10.19 -4.22 9.24
CA ALA A 81 10.79 -5.52 8.94
C ALA A 81 11.98 -5.38 7.98
N ALA A 82 11.82 -4.62 6.90
CA ALA A 82 12.89 -4.34 5.94
C ALA A 82 14.09 -3.61 6.58
N VAL A 83 13.85 -2.63 7.47
CA VAL A 83 14.92 -1.94 8.21
C VAL A 83 15.69 -2.91 9.12
N ARG A 84 14.99 -3.80 9.83
CA ARG A 84 15.64 -4.82 10.68
C ARG A 84 16.46 -5.79 9.86
N GLN A 85 15.92 -6.28 8.75
CA GLN A 85 16.61 -7.20 7.86
C GLN A 85 17.84 -6.55 7.22
N HIS A 86 17.73 -5.31 6.75
CA HIS A 86 18.86 -4.53 6.26
C HIS A 86 19.94 -4.36 7.33
N ALA A 87 19.56 -4.12 8.59
CA ALA A 87 20.51 -4.03 9.70
C ALA A 87 21.19 -5.39 10.01
N ALA A 88 20.43 -6.48 10.01
CA ALA A 88 20.92 -7.83 10.24
C ALA A 88 21.92 -8.30 9.16
N GLN A 89 21.76 -7.82 7.93
CA GLN A 89 22.68 -8.05 6.81
C GLN A 89 23.91 -7.12 6.82
N GLY A 90 24.12 -6.34 7.88
CA GLY A 90 25.26 -5.42 7.98
C GLY A 90 25.12 -4.13 7.17
N GLY A 91 23.90 -3.81 6.71
CA GLY A 91 23.64 -2.62 5.90
C GLY A 91 24.06 -1.32 6.58
N SER A 92 24.61 -0.39 5.80
CA SER A 92 25.18 0.85 6.31
C SER A 92 24.12 1.91 6.63
N TYR A 93 24.40 2.80 7.59
CA TYR A 93 23.51 3.95 7.88
C TYR A 93 23.37 4.91 6.69
N GLY A 94 24.39 5.01 5.84
CA GLY A 94 24.32 5.86 4.63
C GLY A 94 23.34 5.30 3.60
N ALA A 95 23.39 3.99 3.35
CA ALA A 95 22.45 3.32 2.44
C ALA A 95 21.01 3.41 2.97
N LEU A 96 20.82 3.18 4.27
CA LEU A 96 19.52 3.32 4.92
C LEU A 96 18.99 4.76 4.84
N ALA A 97 19.84 5.76 5.07
CA ALA A 97 19.47 7.18 4.97
C ALA A 97 18.99 7.56 3.57
N ASN A 98 19.69 7.09 2.54
CA ASN A 98 19.29 7.29 1.15
C ASN A 98 17.91 6.66 0.88
N ALA A 99 17.71 5.39 1.28
CA ALA A 99 16.44 4.68 1.09
C ALA A 99 15.27 5.36 1.83
N MET A 100 15.53 5.94 3.00
CA MET A 100 14.52 6.62 3.81
C MET A 100 14.30 8.09 3.42
N GLY A 101 15.13 8.68 2.55
CA GLY A 101 15.08 10.10 2.20
C GLY A 101 15.37 11.03 3.39
N VAL A 102 16.25 10.64 4.31
CA VAL A 102 16.60 11.42 5.52
C VAL A 102 18.10 11.56 5.70
N THR A 103 18.53 12.38 6.66
CA THR A 103 19.96 12.48 7.03
C THR A 103 20.47 11.19 7.65
N ARG A 104 21.79 10.95 7.56
CA ARG A 104 22.45 9.79 8.17
C ARG A 104 22.17 9.66 9.68
N ALA A 105 22.25 10.78 10.41
CA ALA A 105 22.00 10.80 11.85
C ALA A 105 20.56 10.39 12.18
N THR A 106 19.57 10.87 11.40
CA THR A 106 18.17 10.48 11.57
C THR A 106 17.95 9.00 11.25
N ALA A 107 18.56 8.49 10.18
CA ALA A 107 18.46 7.06 9.83
C ALA A 107 19.06 6.16 10.92
N GLN A 108 20.24 6.53 11.44
CA GLN A 108 20.87 5.84 12.56
C GLN A 108 19.96 5.84 13.79
N SER A 109 19.50 7.01 14.23
CA SER A 109 18.63 7.15 15.40
C SER A 109 17.34 6.31 15.27
N ARG A 110 16.70 6.35 14.09
CA ARG A 110 15.48 5.55 13.82
C ARG A 110 15.76 4.05 13.84
N ARG A 111 16.84 3.59 13.20
CA ARG A 111 17.25 2.18 13.22
C ARG A 111 17.55 1.72 14.64
N ASP A 112 18.38 2.44 15.37
CA ASP A 112 18.79 2.06 16.73
C ASP A 112 17.60 2.03 17.69
N THR A 113 16.67 2.98 17.55
CA THR A 113 15.41 2.99 18.31
C THR A 113 14.53 1.81 17.95
N LEU A 114 14.41 1.47 16.67
CA LEU A 114 13.63 0.32 16.21
C LEU A 114 14.21 -1.00 16.73
N LEU A 115 15.53 -1.19 16.62
CA LEU A 115 16.21 -2.41 17.05
C LEU A 115 16.09 -2.69 18.55
N LYS A 116 15.92 -1.66 19.38
CA LYS A 116 15.67 -1.80 20.82
C LYS A 116 14.25 -2.27 21.16
N LYS A 117 13.30 -2.18 20.23
CA LYS A 117 11.92 -2.61 20.41
C LYS A 117 11.74 -4.03 19.90
N GLN A 118 10.81 -4.77 20.52
CA GLN A 118 10.33 -6.04 19.95
C GLN A 118 9.62 -5.77 18.61
N PRO A 119 9.69 -6.71 17.64
CA PRO A 119 8.91 -6.61 16.41
C PRO A 119 7.42 -6.56 16.72
N SER A 120 6.71 -5.61 16.11
CA SER A 120 5.25 -5.53 16.16
C SER A 120 4.59 -6.70 15.44
N GLU A 121 3.30 -6.93 15.71
CA GLU A 121 2.53 -7.96 15.01
C GLU A 121 2.53 -7.75 13.49
N MET A 122 2.47 -6.50 13.02
CA MET A 122 2.56 -6.20 11.58
C MET A 122 3.96 -6.46 11.00
N GLU A 123 5.03 -6.33 11.79
CA GLU A 123 6.37 -6.74 11.35
C GLU A 123 6.48 -8.26 11.25
N LYS A 124 5.90 -9.01 12.19
CA LYS A 124 5.87 -10.48 12.17
C LYS A 124 5.05 -10.98 10.98
N TRP A 125 3.84 -10.44 10.79
CA TRP A 125 2.99 -10.72 9.63
C TRP A 125 3.74 -10.47 8.31
N ALA A 126 4.49 -9.36 8.20
CA ALA A 126 5.24 -9.06 6.97
C ALA A 126 6.36 -10.07 6.65
N ILE A 127 6.84 -10.84 7.64
CA ILE A 127 7.92 -11.82 7.47
C ILE A 127 7.35 -13.23 7.30
N ASP A 128 6.39 -13.59 8.15
CA ASP A 128 5.89 -14.97 8.28
C ASP A 128 4.59 -15.20 7.48
N GLY A 129 3.94 -14.13 7.01
CA GLY A 129 2.58 -14.18 6.48
C GLY A 129 1.54 -14.45 7.57
N GLY A 130 0.26 -14.33 7.24
CA GLY A 130 -0.78 -14.84 8.15
C GLY A 130 -2.20 -14.38 7.83
N CYS A 131 -3.18 -15.24 8.13
CA CYS A 131 -4.59 -14.85 8.20
C CYS A 131 -4.80 -13.82 9.32
N ILE A 132 -4.89 -12.55 8.95
CA ILE A 132 -5.42 -11.48 9.82
C ILE A 132 -6.95 -11.54 9.87
#